data_AF-A0A4Z0KAX7-F1
#
_entry.id   AF-A0A4Z0KAX7-F1
#
_cell.length_a   1.000
_cell.length_b   1.000
_cell.length_c   1.000
_cell.angle_alpha   90.00
_cell.angle_beta   90.00
_cell.angle_gamma   90.00
#
_symmetry.space_group_name_H-M   'P 1'
#
loop_
_entity.id
_entity.type
_entity.pdbx_description
1 polymer ?
#
loop_
_entity_poly.entity_id
_entity_poly.type
_entity_poly.pdbx_seq_one_letter_code
_entity_poly.pdbx_strand_id
1 'polypeptide(L)'
;MRKPPPSTSEADSTAMRGERPPGAVRAAVGALIAALATGIVEMTAQLWPIDLLGDSLVLIAIRLLIYAVVLAAIVLFARGRNWARLILLFGLGVVGMLSLIIDPAIWIFSDSDLGAFIAEMDAQLAVITGSRIAHIAAVIVAVVAMIQRSTRQYCSKAAFMSKRYTHASQEDQ
;
A
#
# COMPACT_ATOMS: atom_id res chain seq x y z
N MET A 1 -2.24 27.88 44.57
CA MET A 1 -2.50 26.42 44.70
C MET A 1 -1.93 25.72 43.47
N ARG A 2 -0.81 24.98 43.60
CA ARG A 2 -0.20 24.20 42.50
C ARG A 2 -0.79 22.79 42.55
N LYS A 3 -1.33 22.32 41.43
CA LYS A 3 -1.87 20.95 41.29
C LYS A 3 -0.71 19.94 41.49
N PRO A 4 -0.88 18.88 42.30
CA PRO A 4 0.15 17.88 42.50
C PRO A 4 0.44 17.12 41.20
N PRO A 5 1.69 16.64 40.99
CA PRO A 5 2.03 15.86 39.81
C PRO A 5 1.23 14.55 39.77
N PRO A 6 0.81 14.09 38.58
CA PRO A 6 0.06 12.85 38.44
C PRO A 6 0.88 11.67 38.94
N SER A 7 0.22 10.73 39.61
CA SER A 7 0.86 9.50 40.10
C SER A 7 1.36 8.67 38.90
N THR A 8 2.50 8.01 39.07
CA THR A 8 3.13 7.18 38.02
C THR A 8 2.18 6.11 37.47
N SER A 9 1.23 5.65 38.28
CA SER A 9 0.18 4.71 37.88
C SER A 9 -0.81 5.29 36.87
N GLU A 10 -1.16 6.59 36.95
CA GLU A 10 -2.05 7.25 35.98
C GLU A 10 -1.34 7.59 34.66
N ALA A 11 -0.06 7.98 34.73
CA ALA A 11 0.78 8.18 33.55
C ALA A 11 1.02 6.87 32.78
N ASP A 12 1.20 5.77 33.51
CA ASP A 12 1.38 4.44 32.92
C ASP A 12 0.05 3.86 32.42
N SER A 13 -1.06 4.11 33.13
CA SER A 13 -2.43 3.74 32.69
C SER A 13 -2.97 4.57 31.52
N THR A 14 -2.33 5.68 31.17
CA THR A 14 -2.62 6.48 29.96
C THR A 14 -1.66 6.12 28.82
N ALA A 15 -0.42 5.74 29.11
CA ALA A 15 0.51 5.16 28.15
C ALA A 15 0.07 3.76 27.67
N MET A 16 -0.52 2.95 28.56
CA MET A 16 -1.00 1.59 28.29
C MET A 16 -2.41 1.53 27.68
N ARG A 17 -3.16 2.64 27.66
CA ARG A 17 -4.52 2.70 27.09
C ARG A 17 -4.48 2.85 25.57
N GLY A 18 -3.88 1.86 24.92
CA GLY A 18 -3.95 1.64 23.48
C GLY A 18 -3.36 2.76 22.65
N GLU A 19 -2.06 2.67 22.35
CA GLU A 19 -1.50 3.28 21.14
C GLU A 19 -2.17 2.63 19.92
N ARG A 20 -3.42 3.04 19.62
CA ARG A 20 -4.09 2.77 18.35
C ARG A 20 -3.09 3.18 17.27
N PRO A 21 -2.87 2.37 16.23
CA PRO A 21 -1.97 2.73 15.15
C PRO A 21 -2.33 4.15 14.70
N PRO A 22 -1.34 5.06 14.56
CA PRO A 22 -1.59 6.45 14.23
C PRO A 22 -2.57 6.53 13.05
N GLY A 23 -3.48 7.50 13.04
CA GLY A 23 -4.47 7.64 11.96
C GLY A 23 -3.84 7.57 10.55
N ALA A 24 -2.61 8.06 10.43
CA ALA A 24 -1.76 7.96 9.25
C ALA A 24 -1.47 6.52 8.80
N VAL A 25 -1.17 5.59 9.72
CA VAL A 25 -0.95 4.17 9.41
C VAL A 25 -2.23 3.53 8.90
N ARG A 26 -3.37 3.83 9.52
CA ARG A 26 -4.68 3.32 9.07
C ARG A 26 -5.04 3.85 7.69
N ALA A 27 -4.80 5.14 7.44
CA ALA A 27 -5.01 5.75 6.12
C ALA A 27 -4.10 5.13 5.06
N ALA A 28 -2.81 4.91 5.38
CA ALA A 28 -1.86 4.25 4.49
C ALA A 28 -2.32 2.82 4.17
N VAL A 29 -2.68 2.02 5.17
CA VAL A 29 -3.16 0.64 4.97
C VAL A 29 -4.45 0.63 4.13
N GLY A 30 -5.40 1.51 4.43
CA GLY A 30 -6.64 1.63 3.65
C GLY A 30 -6.38 1.99 2.19
N ALA A 31 -5.47 2.92 1.94
CA ALA A 31 -5.08 3.32 0.59
C ALA A 31 -4.35 2.19 -0.16
N LEU A 32 -3.48 1.41 0.51
CA LEU A 32 -2.83 0.24 -0.09
C LEU A 32 -3.83 -0.86 -0.45
N ILE A 33 -4.83 -1.10 0.41
CA ILE A 33 -5.90 -2.07 0.13
C ILE A 33 -6.75 -1.59 -1.05
N ALA A 34 -7.06 -0.29 -1.12
CA ALA A 34 -7.78 0.28 -2.26
C ALA A 34 -7.00 0.12 -3.56
N ALA A 35 -5.68 0.36 -3.55
CA ALA A 35 -4.81 0.12 -4.71
C ALA A 35 -4.80 -1.36 -5.14
N LEU A 36 -4.81 -2.29 -4.18
CA LEU A 36 -4.90 -3.72 -4.49
C LEU A 36 -6.26 -4.07 -5.13
N ALA A 37 -7.34 -3.54 -4.57
CA ALA A 37 -8.70 -3.77 -5.07
C ALA A 37 -8.87 -3.27 -6.51
N THR A 38 -8.33 -2.09 -6.84
CA THR A 38 -8.39 -1.57 -8.22
C THR A 38 -7.59 -2.42 -9.20
N GLY A 39 -6.45 -2.98 -8.77
CA GLY A 39 -5.68 -3.93 -9.59
C GLY A 39 -6.47 -5.21 -9.89
N ILE A 40 -7.19 -5.74 -8.90
CA ILE A 40 -8.07 -6.91 -9.08
C ILE A 40 -9.20 -6.59 -10.06
N VAL A 41 -9.84 -5.43 -9.92
CA VAL A 41 -10.90 -4.98 -10.85
C VAL A 41 -10.38 -4.91 -12.28
N GLU A 42 -9.21 -4.30 -12.49
CA GLU A 42 -8.58 -4.24 -13.81
C GLU A 42 -8.29 -5.63 -14.38
N MET A 43 -7.72 -6.51 -13.56
CA MET A 43 -7.43 -7.89 -13.96
C MET A 43 -8.72 -8.62 -14.40
N THR A 44 -9.81 -8.45 -13.65
CA THR A 44 -11.11 -9.06 -14.02
C THR A 44 -11.70 -8.45 -15.28
N ALA A 45 -11.51 -7.15 -15.51
CA ALA A 45 -11.98 -6.47 -16.72
C ALA A 45 -11.17 -6.88 -17.97
N GLN A 46 -9.86 -7.11 -17.83
CA GLN A 46 -9.02 -7.62 -18.92
C GLN A 46 -9.36 -9.07 -19.29
N LEU A 47 -9.88 -9.84 -18.34
CA LEU A 47 -10.24 -11.24 -18.54
C LEU A 47 -11.64 -11.43 -19.13
N TRP A 48 -12.32 -10.34 -19.48
CA TRP A 48 -13.64 -10.39 -20.07
C TRP A 48 -13.56 -10.22 -21.59
N PRO A 49 -14.16 -11.14 -22.39
CA PRO A 49 -14.78 -12.41 -22.00
C PRO A 49 -13.74 -13.49 -21.59
N ILE A 50 -14.18 -14.45 -20.76
CA ILE A 50 -13.36 -15.42 -19.99
C ILE A 50 -12.59 -16.43 -20.88
N ASP A 51 -12.85 -16.38 -22.18
CA ASP A 51 -12.34 -17.25 -23.24
C ASP A 51 -10.80 -17.24 -23.34
N LEU A 52 -10.15 -16.18 -22.84
CA LEU A 52 -8.70 -15.94 -22.89
C LEU A 52 -7.90 -16.53 -21.70
N LEU A 53 -8.55 -17.28 -20.80
CA LEU A 53 -7.92 -17.88 -19.62
C LEU A 53 -6.73 -18.80 -19.97
N GLY A 54 -6.83 -19.59 -21.04
CA GLY A 54 -5.85 -20.61 -21.41
C GLY A 54 -4.44 -20.04 -21.65
N ASP A 55 -4.35 -19.03 -22.50
CA ASP A 55 -3.07 -18.41 -22.89
C ASP A 55 -2.51 -17.46 -21.82
N SER A 56 -3.39 -16.96 -20.93
CA SER A 56 -3.05 -15.94 -19.93
C SER A 56 -2.84 -16.49 -18.51
N LEU A 57 -3.04 -17.80 -18.29
CA LEU A 57 -2.98 -18.45 -16.97
C LEU A 57 -1.67 -18.15 -16.20
N VAL A 58 -0.53 -18.19 -16.88
CA VAL A 58 0.78 -17.92 -16.27
C VAL A 58 0.88 -16.45 -15.83
N LEU A 59 0.43 -15.52 -16.66
CA LEU A 59 0.45 -14.08 -16.35
C LEU A 59 -0.49 -13.75 -15.18
N ILE A 60 -1.66 -14.38 -15.14
CA ILE A 60 -2.63 -14.25 -14.04
C ILE A 60 -2.02 -14.81 -12.74
N ALA A 61 -1.40 -15.99 -12.78
CA ALA A 61 -0.77 -16.60 -11.61
C ALA A 61 0.35 -15.72 -11.05
N ILE A 62 1.18 -15.12 -11.90
CA ILE A 62 2.22 -14.17 -11.50
C ILE A 62 1.59 -12.95 -10.82
N ARG A 63 0.52 -12.37 -11.38
CA ARG A 63 -0.18 -11.23 -10.78
C ARG A 63 -0.76 -11.57 -9.42
N LEU A 64 -1.42 -12.72 -9.28
CA LEU A 64 -1.95 -13.19 -7.99
C LEU A 64 -0.84 -13.39 -6.95
N LEU A 65 0.31 -13.94 -7.36
CA LEU A 65 1.47 -14.09 -6.49
C LEU A 65 1.98 -12.72 -6.01
N ILE A 66 2.12 -11.75 -6.92
CA ILE A 66 2.50 -10.38 -6.57
C ILE A 66 1.50 -9.76 -5.60
N TYR A 67 0.20 -9.90 -5.83
CA TYR A 67 -0.86 -9.40 -4.93
C TYR A 67 -0.77 -10.01 -3.54
N ALA A 68 -0.48 -11.31 -3.43
CA ALA A 68 -0.27 -11.98 -2.15
C ALA A 68 0.96 -11.43 -1.41
N VAL A 69 2.08 -11.22 -2.11
CA VAL A 69 3.31 -10.64 -1.54
C VAL A 69 3.07 -9.22 -1.06
N VAL A 70 2.36 -8.40 -1.86
CA VAL A 70 2.00 -7.03 -1.48
C VAL A 70 1.09 -7.03 -0.24
N LEU A 71 0.07 -7.88 -0.20
CA LEU A 71 -0.81 -8.01 0.95
C LEU A 71 -0.04 -8.40 2.22
N ALA A 72 0.88 -9.36 2.11
CA ALA A 72 1.77 -9.73 3.21
C ALA A 72 2.62 -8.54 3.67
N ALA A 73 3.19 -7.77 2.75
CA ALA A 73 3.96 -6.56 3.07
C ALA A 73 3.10 -5.49 3.78
N ILE A 74 1.84 -5.29 3.37
CA ILE A 74 0.89 -4.39 4.03
C ILE A 74 0.66 -4.84 5.49
N VAL A 75 0.47 -6.14 5.73
CA VAL A 75 0.30 -6.69 7.07
C VAL A 75 1.58 -6.50 7.90
N LEU A 76 2.76 -6.73 7.33
CA LEU A 76 4.03 -6.49 8.02
C LEU A 76 4.24 -4.99 8.34
N PHE A 77 3.81 -4.10 7.46
CA PHE A 77 3.85 -2.65 7.69
C PHE A 77 2.87 -2.23 8.79
N ALA A 78 1.66 -2.79 8.81
CA ALA A 78 0.68 -2.56 9.89
C ALA A 78 1.21 -3.00 11.27
N ARG A 79 2.14 -3.97 11.31
CA ARG A 79 2.83 -4.43 12.53
C ARG A 79 4.05 -3.56 12.90
N GLY A 80 4.31 -2.45 12.20
CA GLY A 80 5.34 -1.48 12.54
C GLY A 80 6.74 -1.79 12.01
N ARG A 81 6.89 -2.70 11.03
CA ARG A 81 8.20 -3.08 10.49
C ARG A 81 8.70 -2.03 9.47
N ASN A 82 9.75 -1.29 9.82
CA ASN A 82 10.34 -0.25 8.96
C ASN A 82 10.80 -0.75 7.57
N TRP A 83 11.28 -1.99 7.48
CA TRP A 83 11.70 -2.60 6.21
C TRP A 83 10.53 -2.83 5.25
N ALA A 84 9.35 -3.18 5.76
CA ALA A 84 8.14 -3.32 4.96
C ALA A 84 7.73 -1.97 4.34
N ARG A 85 7.97 -0.85 5.04
CA ARG A 85 7.75 0.49 4.50
C ARG A 85 8.64 0.76 3.28
N LEU A 86 9.93 0.42 3.36
CA LEU A 86 10.87 0.60 2.23
C LEU A 86 10.45 -0.26 1.03
N ILE A 87 10.10 -1.53 1.27
CA ILE A 87 9.62 -2.43 0.22
C ILE A 87 8.34 -1.90 -0.43
N LEU A 88 7.38 -1.38 0.36
CA LEU A 88 6.16 -0.80 -0.19
C LEU A 88 6.42 0.50 -0.94
N LEU A 89 7.30 1.38 -0.43
CA LEU A 89 7.60 2.65 -1.10
C LEU A 89 8.30 2.43 -2.45
N PHE A 90 9.28 1.53 -2.49
CA PHE A 90 10.04 1.23 -3.71
C PHE A 90 9.30 0.26 -4.63
N GLY A 91 8.82 -0.85 -4.09
CA GLY A 91 8.17 -1.92 -4.87
C GLY A 91 6.79 -1.53 -5.37
N LEU A 92 5.93 -0.92 -4.53
CA LEU A 92 4.58 -0.55 -4.96
C LEU A 92 4.55 0.83 -5.64
N GLY A 93 5.29 1.79 -5.10
CA GLY A 93 5.30 3.17 -5.60
C GLY A 93 5.97 3.33 -6.95
N VAL A 94 7.13 2.71 -7.18
CA VAL A 94 7.90 2.92 -8.42
C VAL A 94 7.50 1.89 -9.48
N VAL A 95 7.52 0.61 -9.15
CA VAL A 95 7.26 -0.45 -10.15
C VAL A 95 5.80 -0.45 -10.58
N GLY A 96 4.85 -0.24 -9.66
CA GLY A 96 3.42 -0.14 -9.97
C GLY A 96 3.08 1.06 -10.85
N MET A 97 3.69 2.22 -10.58
CA MET A 97 3.48 3.43 -11.39
C MET A 97 4.12 3.32 -12.77
N LEU A 98 5.33 2.76 -12.88
CA LEU A 98 5.99 2.55 -14.18
C LEU A 98 5.16 1.60 -15.05
N SER A 99 4.66 0.50 -14.49
CA SER A 99 3.82 -0.45 -15.23
C SER A 99 2.52 0.19 -15.74
N LEU A 100 2.01 1.22 -15.06
CA LEU A 100 0.78 1.92 -15.45
C LEU A 100 1.02 3.00 -16.51
N ILE A 101 2.21 3.59 -16.55
CA ILE A 101 2.54 4.74 -17.40
C ILE A 101 3.14 4.29 -18.74
N ILE A 102 3.81 3.14 -18.80
CA ILE A 102 4.47 2.68 -20.03
C ILE A 102 3.46 2.49 -21.18
N ASP A 103 2.39 1.72 -20.98
CA ASP A 103 1.41 1.46 -22.05
C ASP A 103 0.72 2.75 -22.55
N PRO A 104 0.17 3.64 -21.69
CA PRO A 104 -0.41 4.90 -22.15
C PRO A 104 0.61 5.86 -22.78
N ALA A 105 1.84 5.91 -22.26
CA ALA A 105 2.85 6.81 -22.81
C ALA A 105 3.21 6.40 -24.23
N ILE A 106 3.44 5.10 -24.48
CA ILE A 106 3.71 4.60 -25.83
C ILE A 106 2.56 4.95 -26.78
N TRP A 107 1.31 4.80 -26.35
CA TRP A 107 0.13 5.16 -27.14
C TRP A 107 0.08 6.66 -27.48
N ILE A 108 0.32 7.55 -26.51
CA ILE A 108 0.35 9.00 -26.73
C ILE A 108 1.42 9.41 -27.76
N PHE A 109 2.58 8.75 -27.73
CA PHE A 109 3.68 9.06 -28.64
C PHE A 109 3.56 8.40 -30.03
N SER A 110 2.54 7.57 -30.27
CA SER A 110 2.34 6.83 -31.53
C SER A 110 1.14 7.32 -32.35
N ASP A 111 0.89 8.63 -32.33
CA ASP A 111 -0.17 9.33 -33.10
C ASP A 111 -1.58 9.16 -32.49
N SER A 112 -1.74 9.59 -31.24
CA SER A 112 -2.98 9.41 -30.47
C SER A 112 -4.07 10.44 -30.81
N ASP A 113 -5.23 9.97 -31.27
CA ASP A 113 -6.46 10.76 -31.35
C ASP A 113 -7.30 10.56 -30.08
N LEU A 114 -7.23 11.52 -29.16
CA LEU A 114 -8.03 11.54 -27.93
C LEU A 114 -9.54 11.66 -28.21
N GLY A 115 -9.94 12.27 -29.32
CA GLY A 115 -11.34 12.39 -29.72
C GLY A 115 -11.92 11.04 -30.11
N ALA A 116 -11.17 10.27 -30.91
CA ALA A 116 -11.53 8.88 -31.25
C ALA A 116 -11.55 7.97 -30.02
N PHE A 117 -10.57 8.11 -29.11
CA PHE A 117 -10.53 7.32 -27.87
C PHE A 117 -11.76 7.54 -26.98
N ILE A 118 -12.23 8.77 -26.84
CA ILE A 118 -13.44 9.08 -26.05
C ILE A 118 -14.70 8.63 -26.79
N ALA A 119 -14.73 8.75 -28.12
CA ALA A 119 -15.87 8.34 -28.93
C ALA A 119 -16.07 6.81 -28.95
N GLU A 120 -14.98 6.05 -28.87
CA GLU A 120 -14.95 4.58 -28.89
C GLU A 120 -14.87 3.98 -27.48
N MET A 121 -15.02 4.81 -26.44
CA MET A 121 -14.86 4.41 -25.05
C MET A 121 -16.01 3.48 -24.62
N ASP A 122 -15.75 2.18 -24.68
CA ASP A 122 -16.67 1.17 -24.18
C ASP A 122 -16.63 1.04 -22.64
N ALA A 123 -17.56 0.26 -22.08
CA ALA A 123 -17.63 0.06 -20.63
C ALA A 123 -16.38 -0.62 -20.05
N GLN A 124 -15.70 -1.46 -20.83
CA GLN A 124 -14.52 -2.21 -20.41
C GLN A 124 -13.29 -1.30 -20.31
N LEU A 125 -13.04 -0.50 -21.34
CA LEU A 125 -12.03 0.55 -21.39
C LEU A 125 -12.28 1.62 -20.33
N ALA A 126 -13.53 2.00 -20.08
CA ALA A 126 -13.87 2.93 -19.01
C ALA A 126 -13.52 2.38 -17.62
N VAL A 127 -13.81 1.09 -17.35
CA VAL A 127 -13.46 0.43 -16.08
C VAL A 127 -11.95 0.32 -15.92
N ILE A 128 -11.22 -0.10 -16.97
CA ILE A 128 -9.76 -0.21 -16.94
C ILE A 128 -9.13 1.17 -16.72
N THR A 129 -9.56 2.19 -17.46
CA THR A 129 -9.00 3.55 -17.30
C THR A 129 -9.31 4.12 -15.93
N GLY A 130 -10.55 3.95 -15.46
CA GLY A 130 -10.98 4.38 -14.13
C GLY A 130 -10.23 3.68 -12.99
N SER A 131 -10.02 2.35 -13.10
CA SER A 131 -9.28 1.58 -12.09
C SER A 131 -7.83 2.03 -11.99
N ARG A 132 -7.20 2.37 -13.12
CA ARG A 132 -5.83 2.90 -13.17
C ARG A 132 -5.72 4.26 -12.47
N ILE A 133 -6.63 5.19 -12.76
CA ILE A 133 -6.66 6.50 -12.09
C ILE A 133 -6.86 6.33 -10.59
N ALA A 134 -7.81 5.49 -10.18
CA ALA A 134 -8.07 5.19 -8.78
C ALA A 134 -6.86 4.53 -8.09
N HIS A 135 -6.16 3.62 -8.78
CA HIS A 135 -4.92 3.01 -8.29
C HIS A 135 -3.85 4.07 -8.03
N ILE A 136 -3.59 4.95 -8.99
CA ILE A 136 -2.59 6.02 -8.87
C ILE A 136 -2.92 6.93 -7.68
N ALA A 137 -4.18 7.37 -7.57
CA ALA A 137 -4.62 8.19 -6.44
C ALA A 137 -4.41 7.48 -5.10
N ALA A 138 -4.75 6.19 -5.01
CA ALA A 138 -4.55 5.38 -3.82
C ALA A 138 -3.06 5.23 -3.45
N VAL A 139 -2.18 5.00 -4.43
CA VAL A 139 -0.73 4.94 -4.21
C VAL A 139 -0.18 6.27 -3.71
N ILE A 140 -0.60 7.41 -4.28
CA ILE A 140 -0.18 8.74 -3.82
C ILE A 140 -0.58 8.96 -2.36
N VAL A 141 -1.83 8.65 -2.01
CA VAL A 141 -2.31 8.76 -0.62
C VAL A 141 -1.50 7.86 0.31
N ALA A 142 -1.22 6.62 -0.11
CA ALA A 142 -0.41 5.69 0.66
C ALA A 142 1.02 6.22 0.89
N VAL A 143 1.68 6.73 -0.15
CA VAL A 143 3.04 7.29 -0.08
C VAL A 143 3.08 8.50 0.84
N VAL A 144 2.16 9.46 0.67
CA VAL A 144 2.09 10.65 1.53
C VAL A 144 1.88 10.25 3.00
N ALA A 145 0.96 9.31 3.26
CA ALA A 145 0.70 8.81 4.61
C ALA A 145 1.90 8.04 5.20
N MET A 146 2.69 7.35 4.37
CA MET A 146 3.91 6.65 4.80
C MET A 146 5.07 7.60 5.13
N ILE A 147 5.15 8.75 4.47
CA ILE A 147 6.19 9.77 4.69
C ILE A 147 5.93 10.60 5.96
N GLN A 148 4.69 10.66 6.44
CA GLN A 148 4.33 11.40 7.65
C GLN A 148 5.17 10.97 8.88
N ARG A 149 5.53 11.98 9.69
CA ARG A 149 6.45 11.86 10.84
C ARG A 149 5.92 10.88 11.91
N SER A 150 4.59 10.81 12.06
CA SER A 150 3.89 9.88 12.97
C SER A 150 4.13 8.41 12.59
N THR A 151 4.06 8.08 11.30
CA THR A 151 4.34 6.73 10.77
C THR A 151 5.80 6.35 10.98
N ARG A 152 6.72 7.30 10.78
CA ARG A 152 8.17 7.10 10.97
C ARG A 152 8.51 6.83 12.44
N GLN A 153 7.89 7.55 13.37
CA GLN A 153 8.09 7.37 14.81
C GLN A 153 7.52 6.04 15.32
N TYR A 154 6.36 5.61 14.80
CA TYR A 154 5.76 4.32 15.16
C TYR A 154 6.68 3.15 14.80
N CYS A 155 7.17 3.12 13.55
CA CYS A 155 8.04 2.04 13.10
C CYS A 155 9.45 2.10 13.73
N SER A 156 9.95 3.28 14.11
CA SER A 156 11.23 3.38 14.86
C SER A 156 11.11 2.88 16.30
N LYS A 157 9.99 3.17 16.98
CA LYS A 157 9.73 2.65 18.34
C LYS A 157 9.66 1.13 18.35
N ALA A 158 8.93 0.52 17.42
CA ALA A 158 8.80 -0.94 17.31
C ALA A 158 10.15 -1.63 17.05
N ALA A 159 10.99 -1.05 16.18
CA ALA A 159 12.33 -1.56 15.90
C ALA A 159 13.24 -1.51 17.14
N PHE A 160 13.20 -0.40 17.89
CA PHE A 160 13.97 -0.24 19.13
C PHE A 160 13.56 -1.25 20.21
N MET A 161 12.25 -1.47 20.37
CA MET A 161 11.73 -2.44 21.35
C MET A 161 12.18 -3.88 21.04
N SER A 162 12.16 -4.29 19.76
CA SER A 162 12.63 -5.64 19.39
C SER A 162 14.12 -5.83 19.71
N LYS A 163 14.95 -4.81 19.47
CA LYS A 163 16.40 -4.88 19.72
C LYS A 163 16.71 -5.01 21.21
N ARG A 164 15.95 -4.35 22.08
CA ARG A 164 16.14 -4.38 23.54
C ARG A 164 15.81 -5.76 24.14
N TYR A 165 14.78 -6.43 23.61
CA TYR A 165 14.42 -7.79 24.04
C TYR A 165 15.45 -8.84 23.64
N THR A 166 16.05 -8.71 22.44
CA THR A 166 17.09 -9.64 21.99
C THR A 166 18.37 -9.55 22.82
N HIS A 167 18.74 -8.35 23.29
CA HIS A 167 19.92 -8.17 24.15
C HIS A 167 19.68 -8.67 25.58
N ALA A 168 18.50 -8.43 26.17
CA ALA A 168 18.20 -8.91 27.52
C ALA A 168 18.20 -10.46 27.62
N SER A 169 17.76 -11.16 26.57
CA SER A 169 17.81 -12.63 26.52
C SER A 169 19.23 -13.20 26.31
N GLN A 170 20.19 -12.36 25.91
CA GLN A 170 21.59 -12.77 25.68
C GLN A 170 22.49 -12.55 26.90
N GLU A 171 22.10 -11.68 27.83
CA GLU A 171 22.85 -11.44 29.08
C GLU A 171 22.53 -12.48 30.17
N ASP A 172 21.44 -13.26 30.01
CA ASP A 172 21.02 -14.33 30.92
C ASP A 172 21.53 -15.74 30.53
N GLN A 173 22.44 -15.85 29.53
CA GLN A 173 23.11 -17.11 29.13
C GLN A 173 24.61 -17.02 29.37
#